data_AF-A0A3C2B4K2-F1
#
_entry.id   AF-A0A3C2B4K2-F1
#
_cell.length_a   1.000
_cell.length_b   1.000
_cell.length_c   1.000
_cell.angle_alpha   90.00
_cell.angle_beta   90.00
_cell.angle_gamma   90.00
#
_symmetry.space_group_name_H-M   'P 1'
#
loop_
_entity.id
_entity.type
_entity.pdbx_description
1 polymer ?
#
loop_
_entity_poly.entity_id
_entity_poly.type
_entity_poly.pdbx_seq_one_letter_code
_entity_poly.pdbx_strand_id
1 'polypeptide(L)'
;MPTLEQITDALRPVEDPELHRSIVDLGMVRDIAIGPDGQIGVRIALTVAGCPLRNEIQNRVSGAVQALDGVRSVELDFTVMTDDERAVLREKLHGAGGHSHAPGGGHGHAEGRAVPFNQPGSKTRPLLISSGKGGVG
;
A
#
# COMPACT_ATOMS: atom_id res chain seq x y z
N MET A 1 -30.09 -4.05 -8.68
CA MET A 1 -28.99 -4.27 -7.72
C MET A 1 -27.69 -4.16 -8.48
N PRO A 2 -26.67 -3.49 -7.92
CA PRO A 2 -25.39 -3.34 -8.59
C PRO A 2 -24.69 -4.69 -8.73
N THR A 3 -23.96 -4.88 -9.82
CA THR A 3 -23.10 -6.05 -10.03
C THR A 3 -21.74 -5.86 -9.34
N LEU A 4 -21.00 -6.95 -9.17
CA LEU A 4 -19.63 -6.91 -8.64
C LEU A 4 -18.73 -5.97 -9.46
N GLU A 5 -18.87 -6.00 -10.79
CA GLU A 5 -18.13 -5.12 -11.69
C GLU A 5 -18.49 -3.65 -11.47
N GLN A 6 -19.77 -3.32 -11.34
CA GLN A 6 -20.22 -1.94 -11.08
C GLN A 6 -19.68 -1.41 -9.74
N ILE A 7 -19.65 -2.23 -8.70
CA ILE A 7 -19.07 -1.87 -7.41
C ILE A 7 -17.56 -1.69 -7.55
N THR A 8 -16.88 -2.61 -8.22
CA THR A 8 -15.42 -2.53 -8.42
C THR A 8 -15.02 -1.27 -9.19
N ASP A 9 -15.76 -0.92 -10.24
CA ASP A 9 -15.51 0.29 -11.02
C ASP A 9 -15.82 1.56 -10.24
N ALA A 10 -16.87 1.55 -9.39
CA ALA A 10 -17.14 2.66 -8.48
C ALA A 10 -16.02 2.85 -7.43
N LEU A 11 -15.35 1.78 -7.03
CA LEU A 11 -14.23 1.82 -6.08
C LEU A 11 -12.88 2.18 -6.74
N ARG A 12 -12.75 2.05 -8.05
CA ARG A 12 -11.53 2.39 -8.79
C ARG A 12 -11.00 3.82 -8.55
N PRO A 13 -11.83 4.89 -8.54
CA PRO A 13 -11.36 6.25 -8.24
C PRO A 13 -11.02 6.48 -6.76
N VAL A 14 -11.28 5.52 -5.87
CA VAL A 14 -10.95 5.66 -4.44
C VAL A 14 -9.47 5.34 -4.26
N GLU A 15 -8.71 6.36 -3.89
CA GLU A 15 -7.27 6.24 -3.66
C GLU A 15 -6.93 6.15 -2.17
N ASP A 16 -5.87 5.39 -1.88
CA ASP A 16 -5.22 5.37 -0.58
C ASP A 16 -4.48 6.71 -0.35
N PRO A 17 -4.73 7.43 0.75
CA PRO A 17 -4.12 8.72 1.03
C PRO A 17 -2.61 8.67 1.34
N GLU A 18 -2.04 7.50 1.64
CA GLU A 18 -0.59 7.37 1.86
C GLU A 18 0.15 7.03 0.55
N LEU A 19 -0.46 6.17 -0.26
CA LEU A 19 0.16 5.65 -1.50
C LEU A 19 -0.28 6.38 -2.76
N HIS A 20 -1.31 7.22 -2.68
CA HIS A 20 -1.92 7.96 -3.80
C HIS A 20 -2.18 7.07 -5.03
N ARG A 21 -2.72 5.87 -4.77
CA ARG A 21 -3.05 4.86 -5.78
C ARG A 21 -4.39 4.21 -5.43
N SER A 22 -5.07 3.68 -6.44
CA SER A 22 -6.37 3.04 -6.27
C SER A 22 -6.33 1.88 -5.28
N ILE A 23 -7.29 1.83 -4.35
CA ILE A 23 -7.44 0.72 -3.40
C ILE A 23 -7.70 -0.63 -4.11
N VAL A 24 -8.24 -0.58 -5.33
CA VAL A 24 -8.48 -1.74 -6.18
C VAL A 24 -7.15 -2.25 -6.76
N ASP A 25 -6.35 -1.35 -7.33
CA ASP A 25 -5.06 -1.70 -7.95
C ASP A 25 -4.03 -2.17 -6.91
N LEU A 26 -4.08 -1.61 -5.71
CA LEU A 26 -3.26 -2.01 -4.57
C LEU A 26 -3.68 -3.37 -3.99
N GLY A 27 -4.81 -3.93 -4.41
CA GLY A 27 -5.34 -5.20 -3.88
C GLY A 27 -5.77 -5.09 -2.42
N MET A 28 -6.20 -3.90 -1.99
CA MET A 28 -6.67 -3.67 -0.62
C MET A 28 -8.10 -4.17 -0.43
N VAL A 29 -8.91 -4.21 -1.50
CA VAL A 29 -10.26 -4.78 -1.48
C VAL A 29 -10.16 -6.30 -1.48
N ARG A 30 -10.61 -6.94 -0.39
CA ARG A 30 -10.50 -8.39 -0.18
C ARG A 30 -11.72 -9.16 -0.64
N ASP A 31 -12.87 -8.58 -0.38
CA ASP A 31 -14.14 -9.26 -0.51
C ASP A 31 -15.25 -8.23 -0.68
N ILE A 32 -16.19 -8.53 -1.58
CA ILE A 32 -17.37 -7.73 -1.83
C ILE A 32 -18.55 -8.68 -1.78
N ALA A 33 -19.41 -8.49 -0.78
CA ALA A 33 -20.64 -9.24 -0.58
C ALA A 33 -21.83 -8.38 -0.99
N ILE A 34 -22.70 -8.92 -1.86
CA ILE A 34 -23.91 -8.24 -2.32
C ILE A 34 -25.11 -8.97 -1.70
N GLY A 35 -25.75 -8.34 -0.72
CA GLY A 35 -26.90 -8.88 -0.02
C GLY A 35 -28.21 -8.77 -0.83
N PRO A 36 -29.21 -9.60 -0.51
CA PRO A 36 -30.50 -9.66 -1.21
C PRO A 36 -31.38 -8.41 -1.03
N ASP A 37 -30.94 -7.46 -0.21
CA ASP A 37 -31.63 -6.22 0.11
C ASP A 37 -30.89 -4.96 -0.40
N GLY A 38 -29.85 -5.11 -1.22
CA GLY A 38 -28.98 -3.99 -1.60
C GLY A 38 -28.08 -3.52 -0.45
N GLN A 39 -27.85 -4.39 0.54
CA GLN A 39 -26.78 -4.23 1.52
C GLN A 39 -25.47 -4.67 0.87
N ILE A 40 -24.48 -3.80 0.85
CA ILE A 40 -23.17 -4.09 0.26
C ILE A 40 -22.14 -4.20 1.39
N GLY A 41 -21.54 -5.36 1.55
CA GLY A 41 -20.43 -5.59 2.46
C GLY A 41 -19.10 -5.47 1.71
N VAL A 42 -18.16 -4.66 2.18
CA VAL A 42 -16.82 -4.57 1.59
C VAL A 42 -15.77 -4.75 2.66
N ARG A 43 -14.85 -5.71 2.46
CA ARG A 43 -13.70 -5.92 3.33
C ARG A 43 -12.46 -5.27 2.75
N ILE A 44 -11.83 -4.38 3.50
CA ILE A 44 -10.64 -3.61 3.09
C ILE A 44 -9.47 -3.92 4.01
N ALA A 45 -8.33 -4.27 3.44
CA ALA A 45 -7.08 -4.44 4.16
C ALA A 45 -6.23 -3.17 4.05
N LEU A 46 -6.04 -2.48 5.17
CA LEU A 46 -5.22 -1.28 5.27
C LEU A 46 -3.74 -1.63 5.40
N THR A 47 -2.88 -0.80 4.81
CA THR A 47 -1.42 -0.93 4.91
C THR A 47 -0.91 -0.56 6.31
N VAL A 48 -1.58 0.38 6.97
CA VAL A 48 -1.28 0.87 8.33
C VAL A 48 -2.56 0.95 9.16
N ALA A 49 -2.48 0.50 10.41
CA ALA A 49 -3.56 0.59 11.37
C ALA A 49 -3.65 2.01 11.97
N GLY A 50 -4.08 3.00 11.18
CA GLY A 50 -4.32 4.37 11.63
C GLY A 50 -5.81 4.73 11.65
N CYS A 51 -6.32 5.24 12.78
CA CYS A 51 -7.70 5.74 12.87
C CYS A 51 -8.05 6.88 11.89
N PRO A 52 -7.19 7.90 11.62
CA PRO A 52 -7.60 8.98 10.71
C PRO A 52 -7.77 8.46 9.27
N LEU A 53 -6.82 7.63 8.81
CA LEU A 53 -6.81 7.04 7.48
C LEU A 53 -8.03 6.12 7.25
N ARG A 54 -8.39 5.31 8.25
CA ARG A 54 -9.57 4.44 8.21
C ARG A 54 -10.85 5.23 7.94
N ASN A 55 -11.09 6.30 8.70
CA ASN A 55 -12.30 7.10 8.58
C ASN A 55 -12.39 7.78 7.19
N GLU A 56 -11.26 8.23 6.66
CA GLU A 56 -11.22 8.84 5.34
C GLU A 56 -11.57 7.83 4.23
N ILE A 57 -10.95 6.65 4.24
CA ILE A 57 -11.28 5.55 3.31
C ILE A 57 -12.74 5.14 3.47
N GLN A 58 -13.23 5.04 4.71
CA GLN A 58 -14.63 4.72 4.97
C GLN A 58 -15.59 5.69 4.28
N ASN A 59 -15.34 7.00 4.41
CA ASN A 59 -16.19 8.02 3.79
C ASN A 59 -16.12 7.97 2.27
N ARG A 60 -14.91 7.83 1.70
CA ARG A 60 -14.71 7.77 0.24
C ARG A 60 -15.39 6.53 -0.38
N VAL A 61 -15.17 5.36 0.22
CA VAL A 61 -15.76 4.09 -0.22
C VAL A 61 -17.28 4.10 -0.08
N SER A 62 -17.77 4.48 1.11
CA SER A 62 -19.21 4.53 1.37
C SER A 62 -19.91 5.49 0.41
N GLY A 63 -19.35 6.68 0.17
CA GLY A 63 -19.89 7.65 -0.80
C GLY A 63 -19.91 7.10 -2.23
N ALA A 64 -18.83 6.45 -2.67
CA ALA A 64 -18.74 5.88 -4.02
C ALA A 64 -19.76 4.75 -4.24
N VAL A 65 -19.93 3.86 -3.25
CA VAL A 65 -20.87 2.72 -3.35
C VAL A 65 -22.32 3.18 -3.16
N GLN A 66 -22.60 4.12 -2.26
CA GLN A 66 -23.95 4.66 -2.06
C GLN A 66 -24.49 5.40 -3.28
N ALA A 67 -23.61 5.90 -4.16
CA ALA A 67 -24.03 6.54 -5.42
C ALA A 67 -24.59 5.54 -6.45
N LEU A 68 -24.45 4.23 -6.25
CA LEU A 68 -24.95 3.20 -7.15
C LEU A 68 -26.43 2.92 -6.93
N ASP A 69 -27.17 2.78 -8.04
CA ASP A 69 -28.60 2.47 -8.01
C ASP A 69 -28.89 1.11 -7.36
N GLY A 70 -29.80 1.13 -6.37
CA GLY A 70 -30.22 -0.06 -5.66
C GLY A 70 -29.34 -0.45 -4.47
N VAL A 71 -28.40 0.41 -4.06
CA VAL A 71 -27.72 0.29 -2.76
C VAL A 71 -28.58 0.92 -1.67
N ARG A 72 -28.82 0.17 -0.59
CA ARG A 72 -29.60 0.61 0.59
C ARG A 72 -28.70 0.92 1.78
N SER A 73 -27.67 0.12 1.97
CA SER A 73 -26.72 0.25 3.08
C SER A 73 -25.35 -0.28 2.65
N VAL A 74 -24.29 0.29 3.23
CA VAL A 74 -22.92 -0.13 2.99
C VAL A 74 -22.29 -0.46 4.34
N GLU A 75 -21.81 -1.68 4.48
CA GLU A 75 -21.09 -2.17 5.65
C GLU A 75 -19.62 -2.38 5.28
N LEU A 76 -18.73 -1.73 6.03
CA LEU A 76 -17.29 -1.74 5.75
C LEU A 76 -16.56 -2.44 6.88
N ASP A 77 -15.89 -3.53 6.54
CA ASP A 77 -15.00 -4.26 7.44
C ASP A 77 -13.55 -3.92 7.11
N PHE A 78 -12.76 -3.66 8.15
CA PHE A 78 -11.38 -3.18 7.99
C PHE A 78 -10.44 -4.10 8.73
N THR A 79 -9.51 -4.68 7.98
CA THR A 79 -8.39 -5.46 8.51
C THR A 79 -7.07 -4.76 8.22
N VAL A 80 -5.98 -5.30 8.74
CA VAL A 80 -4.62 -4.83 8.49
C VAL A 80 -3.90 -5.89 7.66
N MET A 81 -3.15 -5.45 6.65
CA MET A 81 -2.36 -6.36 5.82
C MET A 81 -1.32 -7.13 6.65
N THR A 82 -1.15 -8.42 6.37
CA THR A 82 -0.08 -9.25 6.94
C THR A 82 1.29 -8.84 6.40
N ASP A 83 2.37 -9.39 6.96
CA ASP A 83 3.72 -9.07 6.49
C ASP A 83 3.97 -9.52 5.05
N ASP A 84 3.57 -10.75 4.71
CA ASP A 84 3.60 -11.27 3.34
C ASP A 84 2.82 -10.39 2.35
N GLU A 85 1.63 -9.94 2.74
CA GLU A 85 0.80 -9.07 1.89
C GLU A 85 1.47 -7.72 1.65
N ARG A 86 2.11 -7.14 2.67
CA ARG A 86 2.90 -5.92 2.51
C ARG A 86 4.16 -6.17 1.67
N ALA A 87 4.76 -7.34 1.73
CA ALA A 87 5.91 -7.69 0.89
C ALA A 87 5.51 -7.72 -0.59
N VAL A 88 4.39 -8.38 -0.92
CA VAL A 88 3.82 -8.38 -2.29
C VAL A 88 3.47 -6.96 -2.74
N LEU A 89 2.85 -6.16 -1.86
CA LEU A 89 2.53 -4.77 -2.17
C LEU A 89 3.78 -3.94 -2.47
N ARG A 90 4.84 -4.12 -1.67
CA ARG A 90 6.13 -3.45 -1.89
C ARG A 90 6.70 -3.82 -3.25
N GLU A 91 6.76 -5.11 -3.59
CA GLU A 91 7.22 -5.55 -4.91
C GLU A 91 6.46 -4.86 -6.05
N LYS A 92 5.12 -4.78 -5.96
CA LYS A 92 4.28 -4.06 -6.92
C LYS A 92 4.60 -2.57 -7.01
N LEU A 93 4.90 -1.91 -5.88
CA LEU A 93 5.24 -0.49 -5.84
C LEU A 93 6.66 -0.21 -6.34
N HIS A 94 7.62 -1.09 -6.04
CA HIS A 94 9.01 -0.98 -6.47
C HIS A 94 9.19 -1.19 -7.99
N GLY A 95 8.21 -1.79 -8.66
CA GLY A 95 8.15 -1.94 -10.12
C GLY A 95 7.80 -0.67 -10.92
N ALA A 96 7.50 0.47 -10.27
CA ALA A 96 7.18 1.72 -10.96
C ALA A 96 7.67 2.96 -10.18
N GLY A 97 9.00 3.10 -10.05
CA GLY A 97 9.67 4.36 -9.75
C GLY A 97 9.55 4.90 -8.31
N GLY A 98 10.61 4.69 -7.51
CA GLY A 98 11.07 5.71 -6.55
C GLY A 98 10.85 5.43 -5.05
N HIS A 99 11.99 5.30 -4.36
CA HIS A 99 12.25 5.65 -2.95
C HIS A 99 11.50 4.90 -1.83
N SER A 100 12.00 3.72 -1.44
CA SER A 100 11.78 3.23 -0.08
C SER A 100 12.92 3.70 0.84
N HIS A 101 12.61 4.63 1.75
CA HIS A 101 13.26 4.65 3.06
C HIS A 101 12.82 3.38 3.79
N ALA A 102 13.70 2.38 3.86
CA ALA A 102 13.50 1.24 4.75
C ALA A 102 13.68 1.71 6.20
N PRO A 103 12.79 1.32 7.14
CA PRO A 103 13.07 1.51 8.56
C PRO A 103 14.19 0.53 8.95
N GLY A 104 15.18 1.03 9.68
CA GLY A 104 16.46 0.39 9.86
C GLY A 104 16.45 -0.96 10.58
N GLY A 105 17.47 -1.76 10.26
CA GLY A 105 17.84 -2.96 11.00
C GLY A 105 18.82 -3.84 10.23
N GLY A 106 20.12 -3.57 10.37
CA GLY A 106 21.16 -4.58 10.13
C GLY A 106 21.94 -4.46 8.81
N HIS A 107 23.26 -4.55 8.96
CA HIS A 107 24.27 -4.65 7.91
C HIS A 107 23.88 -5.68 6.83
N GLY A 108 23.65 -5.23 5.60
CA GLY A 108 23.42 -6.11 4.46
C GLY A 108 23.41 -5.30 3.17
N HIS A 109 24.24 -5.70 2.21
CA HIS A 109 24.43 -5.02 0.94
C HIS A 109 23.11 -4.81 0.18
N ALA A 110 22.90 -3.60 -0.33
CA ALA A 110 21.87 -3.32 -1.32
C ALA A 110 22.27 -3.96 -2.66
N GLU A 111 22.06 -5.27 -2.81
CA GLU A 111 22.07 -5.92 -4.11
C GLU A 111 20.79 -5.52 -4.85
N GLY A 112 20.90 -4.48 -5.67
CA GLY A 112 19.77 -4.05 -6.51
C GLY A 112 19.95 -2.72 -7.22
N ARG A 113 20.85 -1.84 -6.75
CA ARG A 113 21.20 -0.62 -7.49
C ARG A 113 22.67 -0.63 -7.87
N ALA A 114 22.95 -0.71 -9.17
CA ALA A 114 24.30 -0.54 -9.68
C ALA A 114 24.82 0.83 -9.21
N VAL A 115 25.85 0.79 -8.38
CA VAL A 115 26.48 1.98 -7.83
C VAL A 115 27.32 2.62 -8.94
N PRO A 116 26.99 3.83 -9.44
CA PRO A 116 27.63 4.39 -10.64
C PRO A 116 29.14 4.53 -10.49
N PHE A 117 29.61 4.81 -9.28
CA PHE A 117 31.03 4.97 -9.00
C PHE A 117 31.83 3.66 -8.90
N ASN A 118 31.17 2.50 -8.86
CA ASN A 118 31.80 1.18 -8.83
C ASN A 118 31.85 0.52 -10.22
N GLN A 119 31.44 1.22 -11.28
CA GLN A 119 31.45 0.70 -12.65
C GLN A 119 32.88 0.72 -13.23
N PRO A 120 33.25 -0.27 -14.08
CA PRO A 120 34.52 -0.25 -14.81
C PRO A 120 34.60 1.02 -15.68
N GLY A 121 35.53 1.93 -15.37
CA GLY A 121 35.69 3.23 -16.05
C GLY A 121 35.34 4.46 -15.20
N SER A 122 34.76 4.27 -14.02
CA SER A 122 34.56 5.36 -13.04
C SER A 122 35.90 5.90 -12.54
N LYS A 123 36.08 7.23 -12.56
CA LYS A 123 37.23 7.92 -11.92
C LYS A 123 37.07 8.07 -10.41
N THR A 124 35.89 7.79 -9.88
CA THR A 124 35.56 7.97 -8.46
C THR A 124 36.11 6.79 -7.67
N ARG A 125 36.97 7.08 -6.69
CA ARG A 125 37.56 6.08 -5.79
C ARG A 125 36.87 6.15 -4.43
N PRO A 126 36.16 5.11 -3.98
CA PRO A 126 35.61 5.08 -2.63
C PRO A 126 36.75 4.97 -1.61
N LEU A 127 36.75 5.84 -0.60
CA LEU A 127 37.61 5.73 0.57
C LEU A 127 36.77 5.20 1.74
N LEU A 128 37.08 4.00 2.20
CA LEU A 128 36.47 3.43 3.41
C LEU A 128 37.17 3.99 4.64
N ILE A 129 36.40 4.70 5.49
CA ILE A 129 36.86 5.22 6.77
C ILE A 129 35.99 4.58 7.85
N SER A 130 36.54 3.64 8.60
CA SER A 130 35.87 3.04 9.76
C SER A 130 36.23 3.82 11.02
N SER A 131 35.22 4.48 11.62
CA SER A 131 35.38 5.12 12.93
C SER A 131 35.22 4.04 14.01
N GLY A 132 36.33 3.56 14.55
CA GLY A 132 36.29 2.72 15.75
C GLY A 132 35.72 3.54 16.92
N LYS A 133 34.62 3.09 17.53
CA LYS A 133 34.17 3.67 18.80
C LYS A 133 35.19 3.30 19.88
N GLY A 134 35.97 4.28 20.34
CA GLY A 134 36.88 4.11 21.47
C GLY A 134 36.08 3.79 22.72
N GLY A 135 36.26 2.58 23.26
CA GLY A 135 35.77 2.23 24.58
C GLY A 135 36.52 3.06 25.63
N VAL A 136 35.78 3.70 26.53
CA VAL A 136 36.35 4.33 27.72
C VAL A 136 36.07 3.43 28.92
N GLY A 137 37.15 3.10 29.64
CA GLY A 137 37.24 2.72 31.06
C GLY A 137 36.27 1.69 31.59
#